data_AF-A0A1R0GLW2-F1
#
_entry.id   AF-A0A1R0GLW2-F1
#
_cell.length_a   1.000
_cell.length_b   1.000
_cell.length_c   1.000
_cell.angle_alpha   90.00
_cell.angle_beta   90.00
_cell.angle_gamma   90.00
#
_symmetry.space_group_name_H-M   'P 1'
#
loop_
_entity.id
_entity.type
_entity.pdbx_description
1 polymer ?
#
loop_
_entity_poly.entity_id
_entity_poly.type
_entity_poly.pdbx_seq_one_letter_code
_entity_poly.pdbx_strand_id
1 'polypeptide(L)'
;MFEKSTFLVISYIQEYSDFESNHEKFVQVSETIKSYRMACKKKLTHFVSVRIRNGPFSMFIEPFTSTTYILVVVNDADVEPAVVKLNIDSAREYFVNLADTRS
;
A
#
# COMPACT_ATOMS: atom_id res chain seq x y z
N MET A 1 0.41 6.12 -0.26
CA MET A 1 0.23 5.89 1.19
C MET A 1 -1.23 6.16 1.55
N PHE A 2 -1.80 5.32 2.40
CA PHE A 2 -3.21 5.37 2.78
C PHE A 2 -3.36 5.45 4.30
N GLU A 3 -4.38 6.16 4.78
CA GLU A 3 -4.79 6.12 6.19
C GLU A 3 -5.39 4.75 6.52
N LYS A 4 -5.01 4.15 7.64
CA LYS A 4 -5.28 2.75 7.94
C LYS A 4 -6.76 2.42 8.09
N SER A 5 -7.58 3.29 8.67
CA SER A 5 -8.97 3.00 9.03
C SER A 5 -9.91 3.16 7.84
N THR A 6 -9.86 4.33 7.21
CA THR A 6 -10.67 4.77 6.07
C THR A 6 -10.09 4.35 4.72
N PHE A 7 -8.80 3.99 4.67
CA PHE A 7 -8.09 3.68 3.43
C PHE A 7 -8.13 4.84 2.42
N LEU A 8 -8.15 6.08 2.88
CA LEU A 8 -8.03 7.27 2.03
C LEU A 8 -6.57 7.56 1.72
N VAL A 9 -6.28 8.07 0.52
CA VAL A 9 -4.92 8.45 0.10
C VAL A 9 -4.46 9.65 0.94
N ILE A 10 -3.27 9.54 1.54
CA ILE A 10 -2.60 10.64 2.26
C ILE A 10 -1.58 11.31 1.35
N SER A 11 -0.79 10.50 0.63
CA SER A 11 0.29 10.95 -0.24
C SER A 11 0.61 9.89 -1.29
N TYR A 12 1.19 10.30 -2.41
CA TYR A 12 1.68 9.40 -3.44
C TYR A 12 2.83 10.05 -4.23
N ILE A 13 3.61 9.21 -4.89
CA ILE A 13 4.63 9.60 -5.87
C ILE A 13 4.56 8.63 -7.04
N GLN A 14 4.83 9.13 -8.24
CA GLN A 14 4.87 8.35 -9.47
C GLN A 14 5.87 8.94 -10.45
N GLU A 15 6.40 8.12 -11.34
CA GLU A 15 7.40 8.53 -12.33
C GLU A 15 6.78 9.05 -13.64
N TYR A 16 5.62 8.52 -14.05
CA TYR A 16 4.93 8.92 -15.29
C TYR A 16 3.65 9.71 -15.03
N SER A 17 3.42 10.77 -15.81
CA SER A 17 2.42 11.81 -15.55
C SER A 17 1.15 11.63 -16.39
N ASP A 18 0.19 10.82 -15.91
CA ASP A 18 -1.20 10.85 -16.36
C ASP A 18 -2.13 11.07 -15.15
N PHE A 19 -2.21 12.32 -14.69
CA PHE A 19 -2.75 12.71 -13.38
C PHE A 19 -4.23 12.34 -13.18
N GLU A 20 -5.09 12.56 -14.19
CA GLU A 20 -6.54 12.25 -14.07
C GLU A 20 -6.81 10.75 -13.91
N SER A 21 -6.04 9.90 -14.60
CA SER A 21 -6.20 8.44 -14.51
C SER A 21 -5.90 7.88 -13.12
N ASN A 22 -5.22 8.64 -12.26
CA ASN A 22 -4.69 8.12 -11.01
C ASN A 22 -5.65 8.28 -9.83
N HIS A 23 -6.44 9.35 -9.80
CA HIS A 23 -7.41 9.53 -8.73
C HIS A 23 -8.43 8.38 -8.72
N GLU A 24 -8.99 8.06 -9.89
CA GLU A 24 -9.94 6.95 -10.04
C GLU A 24 -9.32 5.61 -9.65
N LYS A 25 -8.07 5.34 -10.05
CA LYS A 25 -7.33 4.12 -9.65
C LYS A 25 -7.16 4.05 -8.13
N PHE A 26 -6.84 5.15 -7.47
CA PHE A 26 -6.70 5.15 -6.02
C PHE A 26 -8.03 4.88 -5.31
N VAL A 27 -9.11 5.51 -5.78
CA VAL A 27 -10.46 5.26 -5.27
C VAL A 27 -10.83 3.79 -5.45
N GLN A 28 -10.55 3.21 -6.62
CA GLN A 28 -10.81 1.81 -6.90
C GLN A 28 -10.03 0.86 -5.97
N VAL A 29 -8.74 1.14 -5.73
CA VAL A 29 -7.93 0.38 -4.76
C VAL A 29 -8.52 0.48 -3.36
N SER A 30 -8.90 1.68 -2.92
CA SER A 30 -9.51 1.89 -1.61
C SER A 30 -10.82 1.12 -1.42
N GLU A 31 -11.73 1.19 -2.39
CA GLU A 31 -12.99 0.45 -2.34
C GLU A 31 -12.79 -1.07 -2.39
N THR A 32 -11.81 -1.53 -3.16
CA THR A 32 -11.44 -2.95 -3.21
C THR A 32 -10.96 -3.44 -1.84
N ILE A 33 -10.05 -2.72 -1.18
CA ILE A 33 -9.50 -3.12 0.13
C ILE A 33 -10.55 -3.03 1.23
N LYS A 34 -11.43 -2.02 1.20
CA LYS A 34 -12.58 -1.94 2.12
C LYS A 34 -13.50 -3.15 1.97
N SER A 35 -13.79 -3.55 0.74
CA SER A 35 -14.60 -4.74 0.44
C SER A 35 -13.95 -6.01 0.95
N TYR A 36 -12.64 -6.20 0.73
CA TYR A 36 -11.89 -7.32 1.31
C TYR A 36 -11.94 -7.33 2.84
N ARG A 37 -11.74 -6.17 3.49
CA ARG A 37 -11.84 -6.06 4.95
C ARG A 37 -13.22 -6.43 5.46
N MET A 38 -14.29 -6.00 4.79
CA MET A 38 -15.65 -6.41 5.12
C MET A 38 -15.84 -7.93 4.98
N ALA A 39 -15.30 -8.53 3.93
CA ALA A 39 -15.34 -9.98 3.72
C ALA A 39 -14.56 -10.75 4.81
N CYS A 40 -13.37 -10.29 5.19
CA CYS A 40 -12.59 -10.88 6.28
C CYS A 40 -13.32 -10.80 7.63
N LYS A 41 -13.93 -9.65 7.96
CA LYS A 41 -14.73 -9.47 9.18
C LYS A 41 -15.88 -10.48 9.27
N LYS A 42 -16.59 -10.73 8.16
CA LYS A 42 -17.66 -11.75 8.10
C LYS A 42 -17.15 -13.17 8.40
N LYS A 43 -15.86 -13.43 8.13
CA LYS A 43 -15.19 -14.71 8.41
C LYS A 43 -14.42 -14.72 9.74
N LEU A 44 -14.58 -13.71 10.60
CA LEU A 44 -13.82 -13.55 11.84
C LEU A 44 -12.29 -13.56 11.62
N THR A 45 -11.84 -13.00 10.50
CA THR A 45 -10.42 -12.86 10.14
C THR A 45 -10.07 -11.39 9.89
N HIS A 46 -8.78 -11.09 9.77
CA HIS A 46 -8.28 -9.74 9.49
C HIS A 46 -7.50 -9.69 8.18
N PHE A 47 -7.76 -8.65 7.40
CA PHE A 47 -6.90 -8.29 6.28
C PHE A 47 -5.55 -7.78 6.82
N VAL A 48 -4.45 -8.37 6.36
CA VAL A 48 -3.09 -7.97 6.78
C VAL A 48 -2.39 -7.23 5.65
N SER A 49 -2.11 -7.93 4.55
CA SER A 49 -1.39 -7.41 3.39
C SER A 49 -1.81 -8.11 2.10
N VAL A 50 -1.40 -7.55 0.97
CA VAL A 50 -1.55 -8.13 -0.37
C VAL A 50 -0.22 -8.05 -1.11
N ARG A 51 0.14 -9.13 -1.80
CA ARG A 51 1.25 -9.15 -2.75
C ARG A 51 0.79 -9.77 -4.06
N ILE A 52 1.02 -9.08 -5.16
CA ILE A 52 0.69 -9.55 -6.50
C ILE A 52 1.96 -9.45 -7.37
N ARG A 53 2.20 -10.46 -8.21
CA ARG A 53 3.19 -10.41 -9.30
C ARG A 53 2.50 -10.86 -10.58
N ASN A 54 2.67 -10.11 -11.65
CA ASN A 54 2.20 -10.44 -12.99
C ASN A 54 3.23 -9.98 -14.03
N GLY A 55 4.10 -10.89 -14.47
CA GLY A 55 5.22 -10.55 -15.34
C GLY A 55 6.15 -9.49 -14.71
N PRO A 56 6.43 -8.36 -15.39
CA PRO A 56 7.26 -7.27 -14.86
C PRO A 56 6.56 -6.48 -13.75
N PHE A 57 5.24 -6.62 -13.61
CA PHE A 57 4.46 -5.89 -12.63
C PHE A 57 4.49 -6.60 -11.28
N SER A 58 4.74 -5.85 -10.21
CA SER A 58 4.51 -6.28 -8.84
C SER A 58 3.84 -5.19 -8.02
N MET A 59 2.99 -5.62 -7.08
CA MET A 59 2.24 -4.72 -6.21
C MET A 59 2.24 -5.25 -4.78
N PHE A 60 2.45 -4.33 -3.84
CA PHE A 60 2.48 -4.60 -2.40
C PHE A 60 1.54 -3.65 -1.70
N ILE A 61 0.62 -4.18 -0.90
CA ILE A 61 -0.16 -3.41 0.07
C ILE A 61 0.21 -3.94 1.45
N GLU A 62 0.91 -3.14 2.24
CA GLU A 62 1.51 -3.56 3.50
C GLU A 62 1.19 -2.55 4.62
N PRO A 63 0.99 -3.01 5.88
CA PRO A 63 0.99 -2.10 7.03
C PRO A 63 2.31 -1.34 7.09
N PHE A 64 2.25 -0.02 7.29
CA PHE A 64 3.43 0.83 7.22
C PHE A 64 3.69 1.59 8.52
N THR A 65 2.67 2.19 9.13
CA THR A 65 2.77 2.71 10.51
C THR A 65 1.59 2.21 11.34
N SER A 66 1.50 2.67 12.59
CA SER A 66 0.32 2.46 13.45
C SER A 66 -0.98 2.90 12.75
N THR A 67 -0.91 3.98 11.96
CA THR A 67 -2.03 4.69 11.32
C THR A 67 -2.03 4.65 9.79
N THR A 68 -1.05 4.01 9.14
CA THR A 68 -0.96 4.02 7.67
C THR A 68 -0.67 2.66 7.04
N TYR A 69 -1.09 2.53 5.78
CA TYR A 69 -0.72 1.48 4.84
C TYR A 69 0.09 2.08 3.69
N ILE A 70 1.00 1.30 3.11
CA ILE A 70 1.72 1.65 1.90
C ILE A 70 1.28 0.76 0.73
N LEU A 71 1.14 1.39 -0.44
CA LEU A 71 1.02 0.72 -1.73
C LEU A 71 2.30 1.00 -2.50
N VAL A 72 3.02 -0.04 -2.88
CA VAL A 72 4.18 0.05 -3.76
C VAL A 72 3.88 -0.73 -5.02
N VAL A 73 4.04 -0.07 -6.17
CA VAL A 73 3.87 -0.65 -7.49
C VAL A 73 5.21 -0.54 -8.21
N VAL A 74 5.69 -1.66 -8.75
CA VAL A 74 6.91 -1.73 -9.54
C VAL A 74 6.56 -2.38 -10.88
N ASN A 75 7.02 -1.81 -11.98
CA ASN A 75 6.84 -2.35 -13.32
C ASN A 75 8.20 -2.50 -14.01
N ASP A 76 9.04 -3.35 -13.41
CA ASP A 76 10.41 -3.61 -13.84
C ASP A 76 10.70 -5.10 -13.61
N ALA A 77 11.09 -5.80 -14.67
CA ALA A 77 11.35 -7.24 -14.63
C ALA A 77 12.64 -7.59 -13.89
N ASP A 78 13.59 -6.65 -13.81
CA ASP A 78 14.90 -6.86 -13.19
C ASP A 78 14.86 -6.66 -11.68
N VAL A 79 13.78 -6.02 -11.17
CA VAL A 79 13.57 -5.80 -9.75
C VAL A 79 12.84 -6.98 -9.11
N GLU A 80 13.56 -7.74 -8.29
CA GLU A 80 12.97 -8.88 -7.58
C GLU A 80 12.02 -8.42 -6.45
N PRO A 81 10.77 -8.91 -6.38
CA PRO A 81 9.79 -8.58 -5.34
C PRO A 81 10.28 -8.74 -3.89
N ALA A 82 11.21 -9.66 -3.65
CA ALA A 82 11.82 -9.81 -2.32
C ALA A 82 12.63 -8.57 -1.91
N VAL A 83 13.34 -7.94 -2.85
CA VAL A 83 14.10 -6.71 -2.62
C VAL A 83 13.16 -5.55 -2.30
N VAL A 84 12.06 -5.42 -3.03
CA VAL A 84 11.04 -4.40 -2.76
C VAL A 84 10.48 -4.56 -1.35
N LYS A 85 10.18 -5.79 -0.93
CA LYS A 85 9.71 -6.08 0.43
C LYS A 85 10.73 -5.69 1.49
N LEU A 86 12.01 -6.05 1.30
CA LEU A 86 13.08 -5.66 2.22
C LEU A 86 13.19 -4.13 2.34
N ASN A 87 13.05 -3.42 1.23
CA ASN A 87 13.08 -1.95 1.23
C ASN A 87 11.87 -1.36 1.96
N ILE A 88 10.66 -1.91 1.78
CA ILE A 88 9.46 -1.49 2.54
C ILE A 88 9.68 -1.68 4.04
N ASP A 89 10.21 -2.83 4.45
CA ASP A 89 10.43 -3.14 5.86
C ASP A 89 11.54 -2.26 6.46
N SER A 90 12.60 -1.97 5.70
CA SER A 90 13.69 -1.09 6.12
C SER A 90 13.25 0.38 6.25
N ALA A 91 12.42 0.86 5.32
CA ALA A 91 11.88 2.21 5.37
C ALA A 91 10.89 2.41 6.52
N ARG A 92 10.25 1.32 7.00
CA ARG A 92 9.18 1.38 8.00
C ARG A 92 9.59 2.14 9.26
N GLU A 93 10.76 1.83 9.80
CA GLU A 93 11.25 2.42 11.07
C GLU A 93 11.31 3.94 11.01
N TYR A 94 11.85 4.48 9.91
CA TYR A 94 11.94 5.92 9.70
C TYR A 94 10.55 6.59 9.70
N PHE A 95 9.57 6.00 9.00
CA PHE A 95 8.22 6.57 8.92
C PHE A 95 7.40 6.40 10.20
N VAL A 96 7.61 5.30 10.95
CA VAL A 96 7.01 5.12 12.28
C VAL A 96 7.50 6.23 13.21
N ASN A 97 8.82 6.45 13.27
CA ASN A 97 9.38 7.53 14.08
C ASN A 97 8.80 8.89 13.66
N LEU A 98 8.77 9.21 12.37
CA LEU A 98 8.22 10.49 11.89
C LEU A 98 6.73 10.67 12.20
N ALA A 99 5.94 9.61 12.15
CA ALA A 99 4.51 9.64 12.49
C ALA A 99 4.25 9.77 14.00
N ASP A 100 5.09 9.13 14.82
CA ASP A 100 4.93 9.06 16.27
C ASP A 100 5.65 10.20 17.04
N THR A 101 6.52 10.99 16.37
CA THR A 101 7.19 12.19 16.93
C THR A 101 6.22 13.37 17.18
N ARG A 102 4.91 13.14 17.18
CA ARG A 102 3.86 14.12 17.55
C ARG A 102 2.98 13.62 18.71
N SER A 103 3.55 12.88 19.65
CA SER A 103 2.90 12.54 20.92
C SER A 103 3.36 13.46 22.05
#